data_AF-A0A3E0N6A4-F1
#
_entry.id   AF-A0A3E0N6A4-F1
#
_cell.length_a   1.000
_cell.length_b   1.000
_cell.length_c   1.000
_cell.angle_alpha   90.00
_cell.angle_beta   90.00
_cell.angle_gamma   90.00
#
_symmetry.space_group_name_H-M   'P 1'
#
loop_
_entity.id
_entity.type
_entity.pdbx_description
1 polymer ?
#
loop_
_entity_poly.entity_id
_entity_poly.type
_entity_poly.pdbx_seq_one_letter_code
_entity_poly.pdbx_strand_id
1 'polypeptide(L)'
;MAYRSFGNAGARMGRQEKVDVIGNRRTDDGKAMGVLRATTARITGGTSKERWRRFREVYRDHLALKADTIYALPNALIDAICSEPGLESFFSPDDVRFERDLACGSGFFLGSSFSIASGIELTLKRTMIGPDLSTRLDKDRHAIEKMKQDAIMDRWGYAGWLVTDTGFRLERDAFRKRWEPTVKELGFLPSGALTRAQEGRRVREPYREFYSAYVRLLDRWGLQEMPTWDTVVPLHPYHCGPGSDLPPNITSAGFVFWEPCYRLNEDKNRLQLIAGMFLEQAVPNHLRGWLCERPRRWGPDRFARLWEIYLYFELALKTRYADRIEGNVHRLDRAMARFFCQNLVVANQDAQTTMTDSVTDARQMMNRRLST
;
A
#
# COMPACT_ATOMS: atom_id res chain seq x y z
N MET A 1 20.65 -39.87 25.28
CA MET A 1 20.30 -39.65 23.86
C MET A 1 21.26 -38.60 23.31
N ALA A 2 22.22 -39.02 22.49
CA ALA A 2 23.30 -38.17 21.97
C ALA A 2 22.98 -37.73 20.53
N TYR A 3 23.08 -36.42 20.26
CA TYR A 3 22.88 -35.85 18.93
C TYR A 3 24.17 -35.94 18.10
N ARG A 4 24.06 -36.56 16.91
CA ARG A 4 25.12 -36.59 15.89
C ARG A 4 25.10 -35.30 15.08
N SER A 5 26.28 -34.67 14.98
CA SER A 5 26.61 -33.58 14.07
C SER A 5 26.91 -34.15 12.67
N PHE A 6 26.29 -33.58 11.63
CA PHE A 6 26.65 -33.83 10.23
C PHE A 6 27.41 -32.61 9.69
N GLY A 7 28.67 -32.84 9.33
CA GLY A 7 29.50 -31.88 8.60
C GLY A 7 29.11 -31.84 7.12
N ASN A 8 29.06 -30.64 6.55
CA ASN A 8 28.77 -30.41 5.14
C ASN A 8 30.07 -30.05 4.40
N ALA A 9 30.41 -30.87 3.40
CA ALA A 9 31.55 -30.71 2.53
C ALA A 9 31.25 -29.76 1.35
N GLY A 10 32.28 -29.09 0.87
CA GLY A 10 32.21 -27.95 -0.04
C GLY A 10 31.91 -28.28 -1.50
N ALA A 11 31.41 -27.28 -2.21
CA ALA A 11 31.19 -27.29 -3.65
C ALA A 11 31.90 -26.10 -4.31
N ARG A 12 32.52 -26.40 -5.46
CA ARG A 12 33.48 -25.62 -6.24
C ARG A 12 32.85 -24.43 -6.97
N MET A 13 33.61 -23.34 -7.09
CA MET A 13 33.35 -22.20 -7.97
C MET A 13 33.54 -22.57 -9.45
N GLY A 14 32.52 -22.32 -10.27
CA GLY A 14 32.61 -22.30 -11.74
C GLY A 14 32.89 -20.88 -12.25
N ARG A 15 33.83 -20.77 -13.18
CA ARG A 15 34.21 -19.57 -13.95
C ARG A 15 33.03 -19.06 -14.79
N GLN A 16 32.78 -17.75 -14.79
CA GLN A 16 31.92 -17.06 -15.76
C GLN A 16 32.78 -16.51 -16.91
N GLU A 17 32.37 -16.83 -18.14
CA GLU A 17 32.86 -16.24 -19.38
C GLU A 17 32.28 -14.84 -19.59
N LYS A 18 33.14 -13.90 -20.02
CA LYS A 18 32.77 -12.58 -20.51
C LYS A 18 32.25 -12.69 -21.93
N VAL A 19 31.03 -12.21 -22.17
CA VAL A 19 30.49 -11.96 -23.50
C VAL A 19 30.54 -10.45 -23.73
N ASP A 20 31.33 -10.03 -24.71
CA ASP A 20 31.41 -8.64 -25.17
C ASP A 20 30.17 -8.30 -26.02
N VAL A 21 29.45 -7.24 -25.63
CA VAL A 21 28.30 -6.71 -26.39
C VAL A 21 28.71 -5.44 -27.13
N ILE A 22 28.49 -5.48 -28.44
CA ILE A 22 28.79 -4.46 -29.45
C ILE A 22 27.71 -3.36 -29.47
N GLY A 23 28.17 -2.10 -29.48
CA GLY A 23 27.68 -1.02 -30.34
C GLY A 23 26.32 -0.36 -30.04
N ASN A 24 26.31 0.66 -29.17
CA ASN A 24 25.18 1.59 -29.06
C ASN A 24 25.33 2.77 -30.04
N ARG A 25 24.37 2.89 -30.98
CA ARG A 25 24.13 4.11 -31.78
C ARG A 25 23.59 5.21 -30.87
N ARG A 26 24.27 6.36 -30.85
CA ARG A 26 23.81 7.60 -30.19
C ARG A 26 22.76 8.28 -31.07
N THR A 27 21.53 8.40 -30.58
CA THR A 27 20.57 9.40 -31.04
C THR A 27 20.65 10.63 -30.12
N ASP A 28 20.45 11.83 -30.67
CA ASP A 28 20.74 13.13 -30.05
C ASP A 28 19.75 13.59 -28.95
N ASP A 29 18.89 12.70 -28.44
CA ASP A 29 18.01 12.99 -27.29
C ASP A 29 18.75 13.01 -25.91
N GLY A 30 20.07 12.83 -25.92
CA GLY A 30 20.88 12.60 -24.72
C GLY A 30 21.09 13.81 -23.80
N LYS A 31 20.91 15.06 -24.28
CA LYS A 31 21.18 16.25 -23.45
C LYS A 31 20.10 16.53 -22.41
N ALA A 32 18.81 16.44 -22.77
CA ALA A 32 17.72 16.65 -21.83
C ALA A 32 17.63 15.52 -20.78
N MET A 33 17.84 14.27 -21.22
CA MET A 33 17.85 13.10 -20.35
C MET A 33 19.05 13.07 -19.37
N GLY A 34 20.19 13.66 -19.75
CA GLY A 34 21.36 13.79 -18.88
C GLY A 34 21.13 14.70 -17.66
N VAL A 35 20.43 15.82 -17.86
CA VAL A 35 20.12 16.78 -16.78
C VAL A 35 19.07 16.22 -15.80
N LEU A 36 18.07 15.50 -16.32
CA LEU A 36 17.07 14.80 -15.51
C LEU A 36 17.72 13.74 -14.62
N ARG A 37 18.58 12.87 -15.17
CA ARG A 37 19.28 11.83 -14.39
C ARG A 37 20.16 12.40 -13.28
N ALA A 38 20.86 13.50 -13.53
CA ALA A 38 21.71 14.15 -12.53
C ALA A 38 20.89 14.76 -11.38
N THR A 39 19.70 15.31 -11.67
CA THR A 39 18.81 15.89 -10.66
C THR A 39 18.18 14.79 -9.79
N THR A 40 17.64 13.73 -10.41
CA THR A 40 16.97 12.65 -9.68
C THR A 40 17.96 11.86 -8.80
N ALA A 41 19.18 11.59 -9.26
CA ALA A 41 20.23 10.99 -8.43
C ALA A 41 20.61 11.86 -7.21
N ARG A 42 20.40 13.18 -7.29
CA ARG A 42 20.67 14.11 -6.19
C ARG A 42 19.60 14.06 -5.10
N ILE A 43 18.38 13.68 -5.43
CA ILE A 43 17.24 13.64 -4.50
C ILE A 43 17.15 12.30 -3.76
N THR A 44 17.62 11.19 -4.34
CA THR A 44 17.40 9.84 -3.79
C THR A 44 18.35 9.42 -2.66
N GLY A 45 19.52 10.05 -2.51
CA GLY A 45 20.50 9.71 -1.46
C GLY A 45 20.35 10.51 -0.15
N GLY A 46 20.56 9.88 1.01
CA GLY A 46 20.57 10.52 2.33
C GLY A 46 19.43 10.07 3.25
N THR A 47 19.33 10.66 4.46
CA THR A 47 18.19 10.37 5.33
C THR A 47 16.91 10.97 4.76
N SER A 48 15.77 10.51 5.26
CA SER A 48 14.44 11.06 4.94
C SER A 48 14.38 12.59 4.96
N LYS A 49 15.01 13.22 5.95
CA LYS A 49 15.04 14.68 6.12
C LYS A 49 15.91 15.39 5.08
N GLU A 50 17.05 14.82 4.69
CA GLU A 50 17.86 15.41 3.61
C GLU A 50 17.13 15.35 2.27
N ARG A 51 16.46 14.22 1.98
CA ARG A 51 15.67 14.08 0.75
C ARG A 51 14.58 15.13 0.67
N TRP A 52 13.82 15.33 1.76
CA TRP A 52 12.81 16.39 1.83
C TRP A 52 13.41 17.78 1.66
N ARG A 53 14.52 18.08 2.33
CA ARG A 53 15.19 19.40 2.23
C ARG A 53 15.57 19.72 0.79
N ARG A 54 16.21 18.77 0.09
CA ARG A 54 16.59 18.93 -1.32
C ARG A 54 15.37 19.06 -2.23
N PHE A 55 14.35 18.23 -2.02
CA PHE A 55 13.11 18.29 -2.79
C PHE A 55 12.42 19.67 -2.63
N ARG A 56 12.30 20.15 -1.39
CA ARG A 56 11.74 21.47 -1.08
C ARG A 56 12.58 22.62 -1.65
N GLU A 57 13.90 22.49 -1.70
CA GLU A 57 14.78 23.50 -2.28
C GLU A 57 14.58 23.63 -3.79
N VAL A 58 14.49 22.50 -4.50
CA VAL A 58 14.25 22.47 -5.96
C VAL A 58 12.87 23.03 -6.32
N TYR A 59 11.85 22.71 -5.52
CA TYR A 59 10.45 23.03 -5.82
C TYR A 59 9.86 24.10 -4.89
N ARG A 60 10.67 25.00 -4.33
CA ARG A 60 10.31 25.91 -3.22
C ARG A 60 9.01 26.70 -3.41
N ASP A 61 8.65 27.01 -4.65
CA ASP A 61 7.50 27.82 -5.02
C ASP A 61 6.25 26.96 -5.39
N HIS A 62 6.38 25.63 -5.38
CA HIS A 62 5.31 24.70 -5.74
C HIS A 62 4.25 24.62 -4.63
N LEU A 63 2.97 24.85 -5.01
CA LEU A 63 1.86 24.95 -4.06
C LEU A 63 1.66 23.70 -3.19
N ALA A 64 1.95 22.51 -3.72
CA ALA A 64 1.83 21.25 -2.98
C ALA A 64 2.70 21.22 -1.70
N LEU A 65 3.80 21.98 -1.65
CA LEU A 65 4.68 22.03 -0.48
C LEU A 65 4.07 22.76 0.74
N LYS A 66 2.91 23.40 0.58
CA LYS A 66 2.16 24.03 1.68
C LYS A 66 1.35 23.00 2.49
N ALA A 67 1.09 21.83 1.92
CA ALA A 67 0.33 20.79 2.61
C ALA A 67 1.23 20.04 3.62
N ASP A 68 0.61 19.59 4.72
CA ASP A 68 1.30 18.73 5.70
C ASP A 68 1.68 17.37 5.08
N THR A 69 0.95 16.92 4.06
CA THR A 69 1.19 15.66 3.35
C THR A 69 1.20 15.86 1.84
N ILE A 70 2.11 15.17 1.15
CA ILE A 70 2.17 15.10 -0.31
C ILE A 70 2.34 13.65 -0.73
N TYR A 71 1.41 13.15 -1.53
CA TYR A 71 1.40 11.77 -2.03
C TYR A 71 2.00 11.70 -3.43
N ALA A 72 2.89 10.72 -3.64
CA ALA A 72 3.54 10.48 -4.91
C ALA A 72 2.65 9.67 -5.87
N LEU A 73 2.75 9.97 -7.17
CA LEU A 73 2.21 9.11 -8.23
C LEU A 73 3.28 8.11 -8.67
N PRO A 74 2.93 6.85 -8.97
CA PRO A 74 3.86 5.91 -9.59
C PRO A 74 4.28 6.41 -10.98
N ASN A 75 5.55 6.23 -11.34
CA ASN A 75 6.05 6.60 -12.67
C ASN A 75 5.21 6.01 -13.81
N ALA A 76 4.79 4.75 -13.68
CA ALA A 76 3.94 4.10 -14.68
C ALA A 76 2.55 4.78 -14.84
N LEU A 77 2.00 5.34 -13.77
CA LEU A 77 0.76 6.11 -13.84
C LEU A 77 1.00 7.49 -14.46
N ILE A 78 2.11 8.15 -14.14
CA ILE A 78 2.51 9.41 -14.81
C ILE A 78 2.63 9.17 -16.32
N ASP A 79 3.33 8.11 -16.72
CA ASP A 79 3.49 7.72 -18.13
C ASP A 79 2.14 7.43 -18.79
N ALA A 80 1.23 6.72 -18.10
CA ALA A 80 -0.10 6.43 -18.59
C ALA A 80 -0.95 7.69 -18.81
N ILE A 81 -0.86 8.68 -17.91
CA ILE A 81 -1.55 9.98 -18.05
C ILE A 81 -0.97 10.77 -19.23
N CYS A 82 0.35 10.90 -19.32
CA CYS A 82 1.00 11.63 -20.42
C CYS A 82 0.76 11.02 -21.80
N SER A 83 0.49 9.71 -21.86
CA SER A 83 0.25 8.98 -23.12
C SER A 83 -1.24 8.86 -23.48
N GLU A 84 -2.15 9.39 -22.65
CA GLU A 84 -3.59 9.28 -22.88
C GLU A 84 -4.07 10.38 -23.84
N PRO A 85 -4.72 10.05 -24.97
CA PRO A 85 -5.18 11.03 -25.94
C PRO A 85 -6.12 12.08 -25.31
N GLY A 86 -5.81 13.35 -25.55
CA GLY A 86 -6.51 14.50 -24.98
C GLY A 86 -6.07 14.90 -23.57
N LEU A 87 -5.03 14.28 -23.00
CA LEU A 87 -4.39 14.69 -21.75
C LEU A 87 -2.97 15.25 -21.95
N GLU A 88 -2.61 15.62 -23.19
CA GLU A 88 -1.25 16.07 -23.54
C GLU A 88 -0.84 17.34 -22.77
N SER A 89 -1.81 18.16 -22.38
CA SER A 89 -1.60 19.39 -21.59
C SER A 89 -1.98 19.24 -20.11
N PHE A 90 -2.36 18.04 -19.65
CA PHE A 90 -2.77 17.83 -18.26
C PHE A 90 -1.61 18.14 -17.28
N PHE A 91 -0.41 17.64 -17.59
CA PHE A 91 0.82 18.01 -16.91
C PHE A 91 1.63 18.96 -17.79
N SER A 92 2.07 20.07 -17.22
CA SER A 92 3.15 20.85 -17.81
C SER A 92 4.47 20.06 -17.72
N PRO A 93 5.51 20.40 -18.50
CA PRO A 93 6.83 19.78 -18.36
C PRO A 93 7.39 19.86 -16.94
N ASP A 94 7.13 20.96 -16.23
CA ASP A 94 7.55 21.14 -14.84
C ASP A 94 6.76 20.24 -13.87
N ASP A 95 5.46 20.04 -14.10
CA ASP A 95 4.65 19.09 -13.32
C ASP A 95 5.15 17.66 -13.50
N VAL A 96 5.46 17.24 -14.74
CA VAL A 96 6.01 15.90 -15.01
C VAL A 96 7.32 15.71 -14.26
N ARG A 97 8.20 16.72 -14.25
CA ARG A 97 9.47 16.66 -13.52
C ARG A 97 9.23 16.57 -12.00
N PHE A 98 8.34 17.41 -11.46
CA PHE A 98 7.95 17.38 -10.05
C PHE A 98 7.43 16.00 -9.63
N GLU A 99 6.48 15.44 -10.38
CA GLU A 99 5.87 14.14 -10.05
C GLU A 99 6.89 13.00 -10.12
N ARG A 100 7.79 12.99 -11.11
CA ARG A 100 8.84 11.95 -11.23
C ARG A 100 9.87 12.02 -10.11
N ASP A 101 10.28 13.23 -9.71
CA ASP A 101 11.20 13.40 -8.59
C ASP A 101 10.52 13.01 -7.26
N LEU A 102 9.21 13.26 -7.13
CA LEU A 102 8.41 12.85 -5.98
C LEU A 102 8.21 11.31 -5.93
N ALA A 103 8.10 10.65 -7.09
CA ALA A 103 7.92 9.20 -7.25
C ALA A 103 9.07 8.34 -6.70
N CYS A 104 10.16 8.94 -6.21
CA CYS A 104 11.26 8.24 -5.53
C CYS A 104 10.88 7.66 -4.14
N GLY A 105 9.60 7.72 -3.75
CA GLY A 105 9.02 7.16 -2.53
C GLY A 105 7.49 7.20 -2.60
N SER A 106 6.79 6.98 -1.47
CA SER A 106 5.33 7.11 -1.42
C SER A 106 4.85 8.55 -1.21
N GLY A 107 5.76 9.46 -0.82
CA GLY A 107 5.44 10.84 -0.51
C GLY A 107 6.18 11.37 0.71
N PHE A 108 5.75 12.53 1.20
CA PHE A 108 6.25 13.17 2.42
C PHE A 108 5.09 13.54 3.34
N PHE A 109 5.28 13.35 4.64
CA PHE A 109 4.38 13.77 5.71
C PHE A 109 5.19 14.54 6.74
N LEU A 110 4.83 15.80 6.98
CA LEU A 110 5.54 16.73 7.87
C LEU A 110 7.06 16.77 7.58
N GLY A 111 7.42 16.69 6.30
CA GLY A 111 8.80 16.68 5.83
C GLY A 111 9.58 15.39 6.05
N SER A 112 8.90 14.31 6.48
CA SER A 112 9.46 12.96 6.56
C SER A 112 8.84 12.09 5.48
N SER A 113 9.66 11.40 4.70
CA SER A 113 9.20 10.36 3.79
C SER A 113 8.49 9.24 4.54
N PHE A 114 7.32 8.85 4.07
CA PHE A 114 6.65 7.64 4.54
C PHE A 114 6.65 6.57 3.44
N SER A 115 6.42 5.32 3.84
CA SER A 115 6.20 4.22 2.91
C SER A 115 4.78 3.73 3.12
N ILE A 116 3.98 3.80 2.07
CA ILE A 116 2.83 2.92 1.95
C ILE A 116 3.40 1.75 1.18
N ALA A 117 3.61 0.61 1.83
CA ALA A 117 3.91 -0.63 1.14
C ALA A 117 2.66 -1.04 0.35
N SER A 118 2.26 -0.25 -0.64
CA SER A 118 1.05 -0.47 -1.42
C SER A 118 1.12 -1.87 -2.01
N GLY A 119 0.00 -2.58 -2.00
CA GLY A 119 -0.12 -3.90 -2.64
C GLY A 119 0.21 -3.93 -4.13
N ILE A 120 0.51 -2.78 -4.73
CA ILE A 120 0.88 -2.59 -6.14
C ILE A 120 2.14 -3.38 -6.52
N GLU A 121 3.13 -3.51 -5.63
CA GLU A 121 4.26 -4.42 -5.90
C GLU A 121 3.85 -5.90 -5.96
N LEU A 122 2.67 -6.25 -5.45
CA LEU A 122 2.18 -7.63 -5.39
C LEU A 122 1.36 -7.98 -6.65
N THR A 123 0.68 -7.00 -7.28
CA THR A 123 0.09 -7.18 -8.62
C THR A 123 1.17 -7.51 -9.66
N LEU A 124 2.36 -6.92 -9.54
CA LEU A 124 3.52 -7.15 -10.42
C LEU A 124 4.03 -8.60 -10.42
N LYS A 125 3.73 -9.42 -9.39
CA LYS A 125 4.16 -10.82 -9.29
C LYS A 125 3.08 -11.85 -9.62
N ARG A 126 1.86 -11.43 -9.99
CA ARG A 126 0.82 -12.36 -10.45
C ARG A 126 1.20 -13.04 -11.78
N THR A 127 2.23 -12.50 -12.43
CA THR A 127 2.77 -12.98 -13.69
C THR A 127 3.94 -13.93 -13.47
N MET A 128 3.89 -15.07 -14.17
CA MET A 128 4.91 -16.13 -14.24
C MET A 128 4.86 -17.21 -13.17
N ILE A 129 3.75 -17.94 -13.11
CA ILE A 129 3.93 -19.39 -13.10
C ILE A 129 3.40 -19.92 -14.43
N GLY A 130 4.34 -20.21 -15.34
CA GLY A 130 4.02 -20.83 -16.61
C GLY A 130 3.36 -22.20 -16.38
N PRO A 131 2.51 -22.67 -17.31
CA PRO A 131 1.77 -23.93 -17.17
C PRO A 131 2.66 -25.20 -17.20
N ASP A 132 3.97 -25.06 -17.29
CA ASP A 132 4.88 -26.18 -17.55
C ASP A 132 5.75 -26.47 -16.33
N LEU A 133 5.21 -27.27 -15.41
CA LEU A 133 5.90 -28.20 -14.50
C LEU A 133 4.85 -28.83 -13.56
N SER A 134 4.43 -30.05 -13.91
CA SER A 134 3.34 -30.78 -13.25
C SER A 134 3.86 -31.71 -12.14
N THR A 135 4.46 -31.19 -11.08
CA THR A 135 4.68 -31.98 -9.87
C THR A 135 3.65 -31.66 -8.79
N ARG A 136 3.36 -32.62 -7.89
CA ARG A 136 2.43 -32.42 -6.76
C ARG A 136 2.91 -31.30 -5.83
N LEU A 137 4.23 -31.12 -5.69
CA LEU A 137 4.85 -30.02 -4.95
C LEU A 137 4.55 -28.65 -5.58
N ASP A 138 4.42 -28.58 -6.91
CA ASP A 138 4.03 -27.34 -7.56
C ASP A 138 2.59 -26.94 -7.23
N LYS A 139 1.64 -27.89 -7.17
CA LYS A 139 0.25 -27.58 -6.83
C LYS A 139 0.13 -26.95 -5.43
N ASP A 140 0.80 -27.51 -4.43
CA ASP A 140 0.77 -26.98 -3.06
C ASP A 140 1.44 -25.60 -2.99
N ARG A 141 2.56 -25.40 -3.71
CA ARG A 141 3.23 -24.09 -3.81
C ARG A 141 2.34 -23.03 -4.45
N HIS A 142 1.62 -23.37 -5.52
CA HIS A 142 0.67 -22.47 -6.17
C HIS A 142 -0.50 -22.11 -5.25
N ALA A 143 -1.03 -23.09 -4.51
CA ALA A 143 -2.11 -22.84 -3.56
C ALA A 143 -1.66 -21.90 -2.44
N ILE A 144 -0.46 -22.11 -1.89
CA ILE A 144 0.12 -21.23 -0.86
C ILE A 144 0.34 -19.82 -1.41
N GLU A 145 0.88 -19.69 -2.61
CA GLU A 145 1.12 -18.36 -3.20
C GLU A 145 -0.18 -17.63 -3.51
N LYS A 146 -1.18 -18.35 -4.04
CA LYS A 146 -2.53 -17.80 -4.23
C LYS A 146 -3.13 -17.33 -2.90
N MET A 147 -3.04 -18.14 -1.84
CA MET A 147 -3.54 -17.76 -0.51
C MET A 147 -2.83 -16.50 0.03
N LYS A 148 -1.52 -16.36 -0.18
CA LYS A 148 -0.80 -15.14 0.19
C LYS A 148 -1.32 -13.93 -0.58
N GLN A 149 -1.49 -14.06 -1.89
CA GLN A 149 -2.04 -13.00 -2.75
C GLN A 149 -3.46 -12.62 -2.32
N ASP A 150 -4.33 -13.60 -2.06
CA ASP A 150 -5.70 -13.35 -1.60
C ASP A 150 -5.69 -12.61 -0.25
N ALA A 151 -4.83 -13.01 0.71
CA ALA A 151 -4.69 -12.32 1.99
C ALA A 151 -4.19 -10.87 1.85
N ILE A 152 -3.30 -10.62 0.89
CA ILE A 152 -2.84 -9.27 0.55
C ILE A 152 -3.99 -8.44 -0.02
N MET A 153 -4.77 -9.01 -0.95
CA MET A 153 -5.92 -8.33 -1.54
C MET A 153 -7.00 -8.05 -0.49
N ASP A 154 -7.24 -8.98 0.44
CA ASP A 154 -8.12 -8.79 1.59
C ASP A 154 -7.68 -7.61 2.45
N ARG A 155 -6.38 -7.54 2.74
CA ARG A 155 -5.79 -6.45 3.52
C ARG A 155 -6.02 -5.09 2.86
N TRP A 156 -5.67 -4.95 1.58
CA TRP A 156 -5.84 -3.66 0.87
C TRP A 156 -7.30 -3.36 0.53
N GLY A 157 -8.12 -4.39 0.35
CA GLY A 157 -9.56 -4.27 0.27
C GLY A 157 -10.14 -3.67 1.55
N TYR A 158 -9.69 -4.13 2.70
CA TYR A 158 -10.12 -3.56 3.97
C TYR A 158 -9.66 -2.10 4.14
N ALA A 159 -8.43 -1.77 3.71
CA ALA A 159 -7.95 -0.38 3.68
C ALA A 159 -8.84 0.52 2.81
N GLY A 160 -9.22 0.07 1.60
CA GLY A 160 -10.10 0.81 0.70
C GLY A 160 -11.51 1.00 1.25
N TRP A 161 -12.04 -0.02 1.93
CA TRP A 161 -13.30 0.11 2.65
C TRP A 161 -13.20 1.13 3.78
N LEU A 162 -12.15 1.07 4.62
CA LEU A 162 -11.94 1.97 5.75
C LEU A 162 -11.85 3.44 5.35
N VAL A 163 -11.06 3.77 4.33
CA VAL A 163 -10.90 5.19 3.92
C VAL A 163 -12.17 5.80 3.33
N THR A 164 -13.17 4.96 3.04
CA THR A 164 -14.51 5.38 2.62
C THR A 164 -15.58 5.01 3.63
N ASP A 165 -15.23 4.53 4.83
CA ASP A 165 -16.18 4.26 5.90
C ASP A 165 -16.40 5.53 6.73
N THR A 166 -17.66 5.97 6.84
CA THR A 166 -18.01 7.20 7.57
C THR A 166 -17.66 7.10 9.05
N GLY A 167 -17.85 5.93 9.68
CA GLY A 167 -17.52 5.72 11.09
C GLY A 167 -16.03 5.89 11.36
N PHE A 168 -15.19 5.25 10.55
CA PHE A 168 -13.74 5.39 10.65
C PHE A 168 -13.28 6.82 10.39
N ARG A 169 -13.79 7.47 9.33
CA ARG A 169 -13.41 8.85 8.98
C ARG A 169 -13.74 9.83 10.09
N LEU A 170 -14.94 9.75 10.68
CA LEU A 170 -15.33 10.62 11.80
C LEU A 170 -14.42 10.43 13.01
N GLU A 171 -14.11 9.18 13.37
CA GLU A 171 -13.23 8.90 14.51
C GLU A 171 -11.79 9.37 14.26
N ARG A 172 -11.27 9.12 13.05
CA ARG A 172 -9.97 9.57 12.56
C ARG A 172 -9.86 11.10 12.57
N ASP A 173 -10.86 11.80 12.07
CA ASP A 173 -10.86 13.26 11.98
C ASP A 173 -10.99 13.90 13.36
N ALA A 174 -11.78 13.31 14.27
CA ALA A 174 -11.83 13.71 15.67
C ALA A 174 -10.47 13.50 16.37
N PHE A 175 -9.81 12.36 16.11
CA PHE A 175 -8.49 12.08 16.62
C PHE A 175 -7.45 13.09 16.09
N ARG A 176 -7.45 13.35 14.77
CA ARG A 176 -6.60 14.36 14.13
C ARG A 176 -6.81 15.73 14.76
N LYS A 177 -8.05 16.20 14.85
CA LYS A 177 -8.38 17.52 15.44
C LYS A 177 -7.81 17.68 16.85
N ARG A 178 -7.83 16.62 17.66
CA ARG A 178 -7.31 16.64 19.02
C ARG A 178 -5.78 16.60 19.08
N TRP A 179 -5.14 15.80 18.24
CA TRP A 179 -3.72 15.45 18.39
C TRP A 179 -2.79 16.02 17.31
N GLU A 180 -3.30 16.78 16.35
CA GLU A 180 -2.50 17.40 15.29
C GLU A 180 -1.32 18.24 15.81
N PRO A 181 -1.46 19.07 16.88
CA PRO A 181 -0.31 19.80 17.43
C PRO A 181 0.81 18.87 17.91
N THR A 182 0.48 17.79 18.61
CA THR A 182 1.44 16.78 19.08
C THR A 182 2.12 16.08 17.91
N VAL A 183 1.38 15.70 16.88
CA VAL A 183 1.94 15.06 15.69
C VAL A 183 2.84 16.02 14.90
N LYS A 184 2.50 17.33 14.85
CA LYS A 184 3.36 18.37 14.27
C LYS A 184 4.65 18.56 15.04
N GLU A 185 4.60 18.54 16.37
CA GLU A 185 5.78 18.59 17.23
C GLU A 185 6.69 17.37 17.02
N LEU A 186 6.11 16.17 16.96
CA LEU A 186 6.85 14.92 16.69
C LEU A 186 7.39 14.86 15.25
N GLY A 187 6.68 15.47 14.29
CA GLY A 187 6.98 15.42 12.87
C GLY A 187 6.61 14.10 12.18
N PHE A 188 5.86 13.22 12.85
CA PHE A 188 5.37 11.95 12.31
C PHE A 188 4.23 11.36 13.17
N LEU A 189 3.44 10.46 12.59
CA LEU A 189 2.55 9.57 13.34
C LEU A 189 3.35 8.34 13.80
N PRO A 190 3.27 7.94 15.07
CA PRO A 190 4.01 6.77 15.55
C PRO A 190 3.70 5.51 14.74
N SER A 191 4.71 4.66 14.54
CA SER A 191 4.45 3.30 14.06
C SER A 191 3.76 2.51 15.17
N GLY A 192 2.73 1.75 14.82
CA GLY A 192 2.01 0.92 15.80
C GLY A 192 2.93 -0.15 16.40
N ALA A 193 3.86 -0.74 15.64
CA ALA A 193 4.80 -1.72 16.17
C ALA A 193 5.73 -1.13 17.25
N LEU A 194 6.26 0.08 17.02
CA LEU A 194 7.08 0.77 18.02
C LEU A 194 6.26 1.18 19.22
N THR A 195 5.03 1.66 19.02
CA THR A 195 4.15 2.06 20.12
C THR A 195 3.80 0.87 21.01
N ARG A 196 3.43 -0.24 20.39
CA ARG A 196 3.08 -1.51 21.04
C ARG A 196 4.27 -2.13 21.78
N ALA A 197 5.46 -2.11 21.20
CA ALA A 197 6.69 -2.57 21.85
C ALA A 197 7.17 -1.61 22.97
N GLN A 198 6.75 -0.35 22.93
CA GLN A 198 7.07 0.65 23.94
C GLN A 198 6.08 0.70 25.11
N GLU A 199 5.03 -0.12 25.14
CA GLU A 199 4.13 -0.23 26.30
C GLU A 199 4.85 -0.66 27.61
N GLY A 200 6.14 -1.05 27.54
CA GLY A 200 7.03 -1.23 28.69
C GLY A 200 8.21 -0.25 28.81
N ARG A 201 8.39 0.69 27.86
CA ARG A 201 9.43 1.73 27.92
C ARG A 201 8.80 3.06 28.34
N ARG A 202 9.56 3.92 29.04
CA ARG A 202 9.05 5.22 29.51
C ARG A 202 8.81 6.19 28.34
N VAL A 203 7.65 6.10 27.69
CA VAL A 203 7.10 7.21 26.89
C VAL A 203 7.11 8.46 27.78
N ARG A 204 7.62 9.57 27.24
CA ARG A 204 7.66 10.85 27.97
C ARG A 204 6.26 11.21 28.45
N GLU A 205 6.14 11.64 29.70
CA GLU A 205 4.85 11.95 30.35
C GLU A 205 3.88 12.75 29.46
N PRO A 206 4.32 13.83 28.76
CA PRO A 206 3.41 14.66 27.97
C PRO A 206 2.74 13.91 26.80
N TYR A 207 3.32 12.80 26.33
CA TYR A 207 2.81 12.08 25.16
C TYR A 207 2.05 10.80 25.52
N ARG A 208 2.01 10.38 26.79
CA ARG A 208 1.39 9.11 27.18
C ARG A 208 -0.07 9.00 26.75
N GLU A 209 -0.83 10.08 26.94
CA GLU A 209 -2.24 10.11 26.56
C GLU A 209 -2.41 9.98 25.03
N PHE A 210 -1.60 10.70 24.26
CA PHE A 210 -1.58 10.60 22.80
C PHE A 210 -1.31 9.17 22.33
N TYR A 211 -0.22 8.55 22.80
CA TYR A 211 0.13 7.18 22.41
C TYR A 211 -0.93 6.17 22.81
N SER A 212 -1.48 6.28 24.03
CA SER A 212 -2.55 5.42 24.50
C SER A 212 -3.83 5.55 23.66
N ALA A 213 -4.20 6.79 23.31
CA ALA A 213 -5.34 7.04 22.43
C ALA A 213 -5.09 6.51 21.01
N TYR A 214 -3.87 6.63 20.50
CA TYR A 214 -3.49 6.17 19.18
C TYR A 214 -3.52 4.63 19.09
N VAL A 215 -3.00 3.91 20.08
CA VAL A 215 -3.10 2.43 20.13
C VAL A 215 -4.56 1.99 20.15
N ARG A 216 -5.41 2.63 20.96
CA ARG A 216 -6.85 2.32 20.99
C ARG A 216 -7.50 2.51 19.63
N LEU A 217 -7.17 3.59 18.92
CA LEU A 217 -7.67 3.83 17.55
C LEU A 217 -7.21 2.72 16.61
N LEU A 218 -5.92 2.37 16.63
CA LEU A 218 -5.38 1.32 15.78
C LEU A 218 -6.02 -0.04 16.07
N ASP A 219 -6.09 -0.44 17.32
CA ASP A 219 -6.62 -1.75 17.73
C ASP A 219 -8.11 -1.86 17.41
N ARG A 220 -8.90 -0.83 17.71
CA ARG A 220 -10.34 -0.78 17.41
C ARG A 220 -10.60 -1.05 15.93
N TRP A 221 -9.81 -0.47 15.03
CA TRP A 221 -9.99 -0.61 13.58
C TRP A 221 -9.12 -1.71 12.95
N GLY A 222 -8.43 -2.53 13.74
CA GLY A 222 -7.59 -3.61 13.22
C GLY A 222 -6.44 -3.10 12.35
N LEU A 223 -5.78 -2.02 12.76
CA LEU A 223 -4.71 -1.35 12.02
C LEU A 223 -3.33 -1.71 12.59
N GLN A 224 -2.38 -1.93 11.69
CA GLN A 224 -0.97 -1.96 12.03
C GLN A 224 -0.49 -0.55 12.36
N GLU A 225 -0.76 0.43 11.49
CA GLU A 225 -0.34 1.83 11.64
C GLU A 225 -1.11 2.76 10.67
N MET A 226 -0.91 4.06 10.86
CA MET A 226 -1.34 5.12 9.94
C MET A 226 -0.12 5.93 9.49
N PRO A 227 0.42 5.71 8.27
CA PRO A 227 1.60 6.44 7.80
C PRO A 227 1.36 7.95 7.67
N THR A 228 0.12 8.35 7.42
CA THR A 228 -0.36 9.73 7.32
C THR A 228 -1.76 9.81 7.92
N TRP A 229 -2.34 11.01 8.02
CA TRP A 229 -3.73 11.14 8.44
C TRP A 229 -4.72 10.44 7.52
N ASP A 230 -4.43 10.37 6.22
CA ASP A 230 -5.38 9.88 5.22
C ASP A 230 -5.11 8.45 4.78
N THR A 231 -4.05 7.81 5.31
CA THR A 231 -3.65 6.46 4.90
C THR A 231 -3.57 5.51 6.06
N VAL A 232 -4.01 4.28 5.82
CA VAL A 232 -4.07 3.21 6.81
C VAL A 232 -3.32 2.00 6.30
N VAL A 233 -2.72 1.27 7.23
CA VAL A 233 -2.11 -0.02 6.96
C VAL A 233 -2.79 -1.02 7.89
N PRO A 234 -3.72 -1.86 7.39
CA PRO A 234 -4.38 -2.85 8.22
C PRO A 234 -3.40 -3.85 8.84
N LEU A 235 -3.79 -4.45 9.96
CA LEU A 235 -2.98 -5.46 10.62
C LEU A 235 -2.79 -6.67 9.70
N HIS A 236 -1.56 -7.16 9.60
CA HIS A 236 -1.29 -8.39 8.86
C HIS A 236 -1.69 -9.59 9.72
N PRO A 237 -2.28 -10.66 9.14
CA PRO A 237 -2.36 -11.95 9.83
C PRO A 237 -1.00 -12.31 10.43
N TYR A 238 -0.96 -12.53 11.74
CA TYR A 238 0.24 -12.88 12.47
C TYR A 238 0.26 -14.39 12.71
N HIS A 239 1.35 -15.05 12.34
CA HIS A 239 1.58 -16.46 12.63
C HIS A 239 2.63 -16.56 13.73
N CYS A 240 2.21 -17.07 14.88
CA CYS A 240 3.04 -17.27 16.05
C CYS A 240 3.32 -18.76 16.19
N GLY A 241 4.58 -19.17 16.07
CA GLY A 241 4.99 -20.56 16.30
C GLY A 241 5.02 -20.90 17.80
N PRO A 242 5.17 -22.18 18.16
CA PRO A 242 5.44 -22.57 19.53
C PRO A 242 6.66 -21.82 20.09
N GLY A 243 6.51 -21.20 21.27
CA GLY A 243 7.59 -20.45 21.93
C GLY A 243 7.79 -19.02 21.43
N SER A 244 6.96 -18.53 20.51
CA SER A 244 6.88 -17.11 20.20
C SER A 244 5.82 -16.45 21.09
N ASP A 245 6.13 -15.29 21.64
CA ASP A 245 5.16 -14.48 22.36
C ASP A 245 4.25 -13.75 21.35
N LEU A 246 2.94 -13.83 21.56
CA LEU A 246 2.02 -12.95 20.86
C LEU A 246 2.28 -11.52 21.35
N PRO A 247 2.42 -10.53 20.45
CA PRO A 247 2.43 -9.15 20.87
C PRO A 247 1.18 -8.87 21.73
N PRO A 248 1.33 -8.25 22.91
CA PRO A 248 0.28 -8.18 23.95
C PRO A 248 -1.01 -7.46 23.51
N ASN A 249 -0.97 -6.81 22.36
CA ASN A 249 -1.95 -5.91 21.77
C ASN A 249 -2.50 -6.44 20.42
N ILE A 250 -2.13 -7.66 20.00
CA ILE A 250 -2.85 -8.34 18.92
C ILE A 250 -4.22 -8.84 19.42
N THR A 251 -4.32 -9.20 20.70
CA THR A 251 -5.56 -9.68 21.33
C THR A 251 -6.65 -8.61 21.37
N SER A 252 -6.31 -7.32 21.48
CA SER A 252 -7.26 -6.22 21.44
C SER A 252 -7.74 -5.88 20.03
N ALA A 253 -6.99 -6.27 18.99
CA ALA A 253 -7.26 -5.93 17.60
C ALA A 253 -7.96 -7.05 16.80
N GLY A 254 -8.17 -8.23 17.39
CA GLY A 254 -8.77 -9.36 16.70
C GLY A 254 -8.97 -10.59 17.59
N PHE A 255 -9.22 -11.73 16.96
CA PHE A 255 -9.40 -13.01 17.65
C PHE A 255 -8.10 -13.82 17.68
N VAL A 256 -7.81 -14.42 18.83
CA VAL A 256 -6.71 -15.39 18.98
C VAL A 256 -7.31 -16.77 19.13
N PHE A 257 -7.02 -17.64 18.16
CA PHE A 257 -7.42 -19.03 18.19
C PHE A 257 -6.23 -19.89 18.60
N TRP A 258 -6.46 -20.80 19.53
CA TRP A 258 -5.49 -21.82 19.92
C TRP A 258 -6.07 -23.19 19.61
N GLU A 259 -5.37 -23.99 18.81
CA GLU A 259 -5.77 -25.37 18.47
C GLU A 259 -4.56 -26.30 18.70
N PRO A 260 -4.71 -27.39 19.49
CA PRO A 260 -3.66 -28.38 19.66
C PRO A 260 -3.21 -28.99 18.31
N CYS A 261 -1.91 -29.12 18.09
CA CYS A 261 -1.36 -29.60 16.80
C CYS A 261 -1.93 -30.96 16.35
N TYR A 262 -2.17 -31.89 17.29
CA TYR A 262 -2.71 -33.22 16.96
C TYR A 262 -4.12 -33.16 16.36
N ARG A 263 -4.88 -32.11 16.68
CA ARG A 263 -6.24 -31.90 16.20
C ARG A 263 -6.33 -31.24 14.83
N LEU A 264 -5.29 -30.49 14.41
CA LEU A 264 -5.22 -29.85 13.09
C LEU A 264 -5.16 -30.86 11.93
N ASN A 265 -4.74 -32.10 12.21
CA ASN A 265 -4.66 -33.15 11.18
C ASN A 265 -6.02 -33.83 10.92
N GLU A 266 -6.93 -33.80 11.89
CA GLU A 266 -8.25 -34.46 11.80
C GLU A 266 -9.24 -33.66 10.95
N ASP A 267 -9.22 -32.33 11.08
CA ASP A 267 -10.12 -31.43 10.37
C ASP A 267 -9.42 -30.11 10.04
N LYS A 268 -9.03 -29.98 8.76
CA LYS A 268 -8.34 -28.80 8.24
C LYS A 268 -9.23 -27.54 8.24
N ASN A 269 -10.55 -27.70 8.33
CA ASN A 269 -11.50 -26.60 8.27
C ASN A 269 -11.97 -26.13 9.66
N ARG A 270 -11.53 -26.78 10.73
CA ARG A 270 -11.96 -26.46 12.10
C ARG A 270 -11.74 -24.99 12.46
N LEU A 271 -10.58 -24.43 12.11
CA LEU A 271 -10.29 -23.02 12.41
C LEU A 271 -11.27 -22.08 11.70
N GLN A 272 -11.71 -22.41 10.48
CA GLN A 272 -12.68 -21.61 9.73
C GLN A 272 -14.07 -21.72 10.37
N LEU A 273 -14.46 -22.91 10.82
CA LEU A 273 -15.71 -23.11 11.55
C LEU A 273 -15.73 -22.32 12.86
N ILE A 274 -14.67 -22.42 13.66
CA ILE A 274 -14.55 -21.65 14.91
C ILE A 274 -14.61 -20.16 14.62
N ALA A 275 -13.86 -19.66 13.63
CA ALA A 275 -13.91 -18.26 13.24
C ALA A 275 -15.33 -17.84 12.82
N GLY A 276 -16.05 -18.67 12.07
CA GLY A 276 -17.45 -18.45 11.69
C GLY A 276 -18.36 -18.29 12.90
N MET A 277 -18.25 -19.19 13.89
CA MET A 277 -19.04 -19.12 15.12
C MET A 277 -18.77 -17.84 15.91
N PHE A 278 -17.51 -17.40 16.00
CA PHE A 278 -17.17 -16.14 16.68
C PHE A 278 -17.72 -14.92 15.95
N LEU A 279 -17.66 -14.92 14.62
CA LEU A 279 -18.26 -13.87 13.81
C LEU A 279 -19.78 -13.83 14.00
N GLU A 280 -20.46 -14.97 14.13
CA GLU A 280 -21.91 -14.99 14.41
C GLU A 280 -22.27 -14.43 15.78
N GLN A 281 -21.42 -14.65 16.80
CA GLN A 281 -21.72 -14.26 18.18
C GLN A 281 -21.35 -12.81 18.50
N ALA A 282 -20.28 -12.27 17.91
CA ALA A 282 -19.65 -11.07 18.43
C ALA A 282 -18.96 -10.19 17.36
N VAL A 283 -19.62 -9.89 16.23
CA VAL A 283 -19.10 -8.86 15.30
C VAL A 283 -19.22 -7.47 15.95
N PRO A 284 -18.10 -6.73 16.13
CA PRO A 284 -18.15 -5.35 16.58
C PRO A 284 -18.96 -4.49 15.62
N ASN A 285 -19.84 -3.64 16.15
CA ASN A 285 -20.78 -2.84 15.33
C ASN A 285 -20.08 -2.01 14.26
N HIS A 286 -18.92 -1.42 14.57
CA HIS A 286 -18.15 -0.61 13.62
C HIS A 286 -17.48 -1.44 12.51
N LEU A 287 -17.41 -2.77 12.61
CA LEU A 287 -16.87 -3.66 11.58
C LEU A 287 -17.94 -4.43 10.81
N ARG A 288 -19.23 -4.31 11.19
CA ARG A 288 -20.34 -5.00 10.50
C ARG A 288 -20.40 -4.67 9.01
N GLY A 289 -20.13 -3.42 8.66
CA GLY A 289 -20.04 -2.96 7.27
C GLY A 289 -19.07 -3.76 6.41
N TRP A 290 -17.94 -4.19 6.98
CA TRP A 290 -16.93 -5.01 6.31
C TRP A 290 -17.22 -6.51 6.44
N LEU A 291 -17.61 -6.98 7.62
CA LEU A 291 -17.71 -8.42 7.89
C LEU A 291 -19.02 -9.03 7.38
N CYS A 292 -20.12 -8.28 7.41
CA CYS A 292 -21.46 -8.82 7.19
C CYS A 292 -22.24 -8.10 6.07
N GLU A 293 -22.04 -6.79 5.89
CA GLU A 293 -22.93 -5.94 5.09
C GLU A 293 -22.30 -5.48 3.76
N ARG A 294 -21.16 -6.04 3.37
CA ARG A 294 -20.52 -5.70 2.09
C ARG A 294 -21.44 -6.05 0.92
N PRO A 295 -21.57 -5.17 -0.09
CA PRO A 295 -22.28 -5.51 -1.30
C PRO A 295 -21.64 -6.75 -1.95
N ARG A 296 -22.43 -7.77 -2.27
CA ARG A 296 -21.93 -9.05 -2.86
C ARG A 296 -21.08 -8.87 -4.11
N ARG A 297 -21.30 -7.79 -4.87
CA ARG A 297 -20.55 -7.45 -6.10
C ARG A 297 -19.21 -6.76 -5.82
N TRP A 298 -18.96 -6.38 -4.57
CA TRP A 298 -17.79 -5.63 -4.13
C TRP A 298 -16.91 -6.49 -3.25
N GLY A 299 -16.12 -7.33 -3.93
CA GLY A 299 -15.10 -8.14 -3.31
C GLY A 299 -13.91 -7.31 -2.81
N PRO A 300 -13.02 -7.94 -2.03
CA PRO A 300 -11.79 -7.33 -1.56
C PRO A 300 -10.91 -6.75 -2.67
N ASP A 301 -10.90 -7.39 -3.83
CA ASP A 301 -10.19 -6.94 -5.04
C ASP A 301 -10.67 -5.56 -5.52
N ARG A 302 -11.99 -5.33 -5.56
CA ARG A 302 -12.57 -4.05 -5.97
C ARG A 302 -12.29 -2.95 -4.96
N PHE A 303 -12.36 -3.26 -3.67
CA PHE A 303 -11.99 -2.30 -2.64
C PHE A 303 -10.48 -2.00 -2.63
N ALA A 304 -9.63 -2.97 -2.94
CA ALA A 304 -8.19 -2.74 -3.04
C ALA A 304 -7.89 -1.80 -4.22
N ARG A 305 -8.59 -1.95 -5.34
CA ARG A 305 -8.53 -0.98 -6.45
C ARG A 305 -9.08 0.39 -6.05
N LEU A 306 -10.17 0.43 -5.30
CA LEU A 306 -10.72 1.67 -4.75
C LEU A 306 -9.69 2.39 -3.87
N TRP A 307 -8.94 1.65 -3.05
CA TRP A 307 -7.84 2.20 -2.24
C TRP A 307 -6.78 2.90 -3.10
N GLU A 308 -6.36 2.27 -4.20
CA GLU A 308 -5.37 2.85 -5.12
C GLU A 308 -5.92 4.09 -5.83
N ILE A 309 -7.19 4.05 -6.27
CA ILE A 309 -7.88 5.20 -6.85
C ILE A 309 -7.97 6.33 -5.82
N TYR A 310 -8.32 6.05 -4.56
CA TYR A 310 -8.35 7.04 -3.50
C TYR A 310 -6.97 7.70 -3.31
N LEU A 311 -5.90 6.90 -3.26
CA LEU A 311 -4.54 7.41 -3.10
C LEU A 311 -4.11 8.30 -4.29
N TYR A 312 -4.36 7.86 -5.52
CA TYR A 312 -3.85 8.54 -6.71
C TYR A 312 -4.76 9.64 -7.22
N PHE A 313 -6.06 9.39 -7.25
CA PHE A 313 -7.04 10.35 -7.73
C PHE A 313 -7.33 11.42 -6.66
N GLU A 314 -7.76 11.00 -5.47
CA GLU A 314 -8.22 11.93 -4.43
C GLU A 314 -7.06 12.59 -3.70
N LEU A 315 -6.12 11.80 -3.17
CA LEU A 315 -5.06 12.36 -2.33
C LEU A 315 -3.93 13.04 -3.12
N ALA A 316 -3.58 12.50 -4.29
CA ALA A 316 -2.50 13.05 -5.12
C ALA A 316 -3.02 14.04 -6.19
N LEU A 317 -3.75 13.57 -7.20
CA LEU A 317 -4.13 14.37 -8.37
C LEU A 317 -5.06 15.52 -7.99
N LYS A 318 -6.15 15.25 -7.26
CA LYS A 318 -7.18 16.26 -6.94
C LYS A 318 -6.67 17.34 -6.01
N THR A 319 -5.80 17.00 -5.06
CA THR A 319 -5.15 18.00 -4.18
C THR A 319 -4.28 18.98 -4.96
N ARG A 320 -3.67 18.56 -6.08
CA ARG A 320 -2.68 19.36 -6.83
C ARG A 320 -3.22 19.99 -8.11
N TYR A 321 -4.15 19.34 -8.79
CA TYR A 321 -4.59 19.67 -10.14
C TYR A 321 -6.13 19.65 -10.27
N ALA A 322 -6.84 20.06 -9.21
CA ALA A 322 -8.31 20.05 -9.16
C ALA A 322 -8.97 20.72 -10.38
N ASP A 323 -8.43 21.87 -10.78
CA ASP A 323 -8.86 22.68 -11.92
C ASP A 323 -8.74 21.95 -13.26
N ARG A 324 -7.73 21.07 -13.39
CA ARG A 324 -7.48 20.31 -14.63
C ARG A 324 -8.22 18.99 -14.69
N ILE A 325 -8.74 18.50 -13.56
CA ILE A 325 -9.54 17.27 -13.50
C ILE A 325 -10.93 17.51 -14.08
N GLU A 326 -11.49 18.70 -13.91
CA GLU A 326 -12.78 19.06 -14.49
C GLU A 326 -12.75 18.90 -16.02
N GLY A 327 -13.72 18.18 -16.59
CA GLY A 327 -13.76 17.82 -18.01
C GLY A 327 -12.83 16.67 -18.43
N ASN A 328 -11.86 16.28 -17.61
CA ASN A 328 -10.87 15.25 -17.93
C ASN A 328 -11.06 13.92 -17.17
N VAL A 329 -12.04 13.84 -16.26
CA VAL A 329 -12.28 12.66 -15.40
C VAL A 329 -12.31 11.34 -16.17
N HIS A 330 -13.08 11.25 -17.26
CA HIS A 330 -13.17 10.00 -18.04
C HIS A 330 -11.86 9.61 -18.72
N ARG A 331 -11.03 10.59 -19.11
CA ARG A 331 -9.70 10.32 -19.69
C ARG A 331 -8.74 9.83 -18.62
N LEU A 332 -8.80 10.42 -17.42
CA LEU A 332 -8.03 9.96 -16.27
C LEU A 332 -8.44 8.53 -15.85
N ASP A 333 -9.73 8.19 -15.90
CA ASP A 333 -10.21 6.83 -15.65
C ASP A 333 -9.58 5.82 -16.64
N ARG A 334 -9.46 6.18 -17.93
CA ARG A 334 -8.76 5.36 -18.94
C ARG A 334 -7.26 5.26 -18.72
N ALA A 335 -6.60 6.36 -18.34
CA ALA A 335 -5.17 6.36 -18.01
C ALA A 335 -4.89 5.45 -16.80
N MET A 336 -5.71 5.52 -15.75
CA MET A 336 -5.63 4.62 -14.60
C MET A 336 -5.91 3.16 -14.99
N ALA A 337 -6.91 2.92 -15.84
CA ALA A 337 -7.18 1.58 -16.35
C ALA A 337 -5.97 1.00 -17.10
N ARG A 338 -5.31 1.81 -17.96
CA ARG A 338 -4.07 1.42 -18.64
C ARG A 338 -2.95 1.14 -17.63
N PHE A 339 -2.77 1.97 -16.61
CA PHE A 339 -1.81 1.72 -15.53
C PHE A 339 -2.07 0.39 -14.80
N PHE A 340 -3.33 0.08 -14.48
CA PHE A 340 -3.68 -1.20 -13.85
C PHE A 340 -3.52 -2.40 -14.81
N CYS A 341 -3.75 -2.19 -16.11
CA CYS A 341 -3.57 -3.21 -17.15
C CYS A 341 -2.11 -3.45 -17.54
N GLN A 342 -1.19 -2.50 -17.39
CA GLN A 342 0.25 -2.73 -17.63
C GLN A 342 0.81 -3.86 -16.77
N ASN A 343 0.16 -4.13 -15.64
CA ASN A 343 0.50 -5.25 -14.74
C ASN A 343 -0.15 -6.58 -15.17
N LEU A 344 -1.04 -6.57 -16.17
CA LEU A 344 -1.70 -7.75 -16.73
C LEU A 344 -1.07 -8.06 -18.09
N VAL A 345 -0.56 -9.28 -18.27
CA VAL A 345 0.11 -9.70 -19.53
C VAL A 345 -0.78 -9.65 -20.77
N VAL A 346 -2.10 -9.50 -20.60
CA VAL A 346 -3.06 -9.56 -21.70
C VAL A 346 -3.47 -8.15 -22.11
N ALA A 347 -2.69 -7.55 -23.00
CA ALA A 347 -3.02 -6.27 -23.64
C ALA A 347 -4.00 -6.49 -24.82
N ASN A 348 -5.22 -6.98 -24.54
CA ASN A 348 -6.32 -6.86 -25.50
C ASN A 348 -7.16 -5.60 -25.19
N GLN A 349 -7.67 -4.92 -26.23
CA GLN A 349 -8.53 -3.74 -26.10
C GLN A 349 -9.75 -4.00 -25.22
N ASP A 350 -10.36 -5.19 -25.29
CA ASP A 350 -11.52 -5.56 -24.47
C ASP A 350 -11.21 -5.53 -22.96
N ALA A 351 -9.98 -5.94 -22.58
CA ALA A 351 -9.53 -5.91 -21.20
C ALA A 351 -9.35 -4.47 -20.71
N GLN A 352 -8.86 -3.57 -21.57
CA GLN A 352 -8.72 -2.15 -21.25
C GLN A 352 -10.10 -1.47 -21.07
N THR A 353 -11.07 -1.77 -21.93
CA THR A 353 -12.45 -1.27 -21.80
C THR A 353 -13.08 -1.76 -20.49
N THR A 354 -13.00 -3.07 -20.22
CA THR A 354 -13.51 -3.66 -18.98
C THR A 354 -12.86 -3.05 -17.74
N MET A 355 -11.55 -2.79 -17.78
CA MET A 355 -10.84 -2.15 -16.68
C MET A 355 -11.25 -0.68 -16.53
N THR A 356 -11.49 0.04 -17.62
CA THR A 356 -11.99 1.43 -17.58
C THR A 356 -13.34 1.51 -16.88
N ASP A 357 -14.26 0.60 -17.21
CA ASP A 357 -15.55 0.51 -16.54
C ASP A 357 -15.37 0.18 -15.06
N SER A 358 -14.47 -0.77 -14.73
CA SER A 358 -14.14 -1.09 -13.34
C SER A 358 -13.55 0.08 -12.56
N VAL A 359 -12.70 0.91 -13.17
CA VAL A 359 -12.12 2.11 -12.54
C VAL A 359 -13.19 3.17 -12.33
N THR A 360 -14.02 3.39 -13.35
CA THR A 360 -15.14 4.34 -13.31
C THR A 360 -16.13 3.96 -12.20
N ASP A 361 -16.57 2.70 -12.16
CA ASP A 361 -17.42 2.15 -11.10
C ASP A 361 -16.78 2.34 -9.72
N ALA A 362 -15.47 2.11 -9.62
CA ALA A 362 -14.77 2.19 -8.37
C ALA A 362 -14.70 3.63 -7.83
N ARG A 363 -14.36 4.58 -8.70
CA ARG A 363 -14.37 6.02 -8.39
C ARG A 363 -15.78 6.52 -8.04
N GLN A 364 -16.81 6.10 -8.76
CA GLN A 364 -18.19 6.48 -8.46
C GLN A 364 -18.65 5.93 -7.10
N MET A 365 -18.30 4.69 -6.75
CA MET A 365 -18.56 4.15 -5.41
C MET A 365 -17.83 4.94 -4.33
N MET A 366 -16.54 5.23 -4.54
CA MET A 366 -15.75 6.05 -3.63
C MET A 366 -16.41 7.41 -3.39
N ASN A 367 -16.79 8.13 -4.45
CA ASN A 367 -17.43 9.45 -4.34
C ASN A 367 -18.74 9.38 -3.55
N ARG A 368 -19.58 8.37 -3.80
CA ARG A 368 -20.84 8.16 -3.05
C ARG A 368 -20.59 7.96 -1.55
N ARG A 369 -19.59 7.15 -1.20
CA ARG A 369 -19.22 6.88 0.19
C ARG A 369 -18.49 8.06 0.85
N LEU A 370 -17.80 8.89 0.07
CA LEU A 370 -17.14 10.08 0.58
C LEU A 370 -18.11 11.24 0.85
N SER A 371 -19.23 11.29 0.13
CA SER A 371 -20.29 12.32 0.28
C SER A 371 -21.24 12.11 1.45
N THR A 372 -21.25 10.91 2.04
CA THR A 372 -22.03 10.56 3.24
C THR A 372 -21.22 10.78 4.50
#